data_AF-S7QJ78-F1
#
_entry.id   AF-S7QJ78-F1
#
_cell.length_a   1.000
_cell.length_b   1.000
_cell.length_c   1.000
_cell.angle_alpha   90.00
_cell.angle_beta   90.00
_cell.angle_gamma   90.00
#
_symmetry.space_group_name_H-M   'P 1'
#
loop_
_entity.id
_entity.type
_entity.pdbx_description
1 polymer ?
#
loop_
_entity_poly.entity_id
_entity_poly.type
_entity_poly.pdbx_seq_one_letter_code
_entity_poly.pdbx_strand_id
1 'polypeptide(L)'
;RQIHLNIPSRLYTLPGLSFLLGTMIGVQRGGRTASLRFLAENAHRPPRTVRGWYFYQKTKNYKVLWGALKEGGRIGTRLGLMTLGWAGTE
;
A
#
# COMPACT_ATOMS: atom_id res chain seq x y z
N ARG A 1 2.21 38.65 -15.95
CA ARG A 1 2.23 37.73 -17.12
C ARG A 1 1.73 36.36 -16.64
N GLN A 2 0.50 35.99 -16.97
CA GLN A 2 -0.08 34.69 -16.58
C GLN A 2 0.28 33.66 -17.66
N ILE A 3 0.75 32.47 -17.23
CA ILE A 3 1.02 31.35 -18.13
C ILE A 3 -0.12 30.36 -17.95
N HIS A 4 -0.93 30.19 -19.00
CA HIS A 4 -2.00 29.19 -19.03
C HIS A 4 -1.41 27.87 -19.56
N LEU A 5 -1.30 26.87 -18.68
CA LEU A 5 -0.90 25.52 -19.06
C LEU A 5 -2.17 24.70 -19.33
N ASN A 6 -2.42 24.37 -20.59
CA ASN A 6 -3.50 23.45 -20.96
C ASN A 6 -2.98 22.02 -20.88
N ILE A 7 -3.04 21.43 -19.68
CA ILE A 7 -2.67 20.04 -19.45
C ILE A 7 -3.90 19.17 -19.74
N PRO A 8 -3.84 18.24 -20.72
CA PRO A 8 -4.97 17.40 -21.05
C PRO A 8 -5.39 16.55 -19.85
N SER A 9 -6.69 16.45 -19.61
CA SER A 9 -7.27 15.87 -18.40
C SER A 9 -6.86 14.42 -18.14
N ARG A 10 -6.60 13.67 -19.21
CA ARG A 10 -6.16 12.27 -19.17
C ARG A 10 -4.82 12.07 -18.44
N LEU A 11 -3.90 13.05 -18.50
CA LEU A 11 -2.56 12.92 -17.95
C LEU A 11 -2.51 12.91 -16.41
N TYR A 12 -3.55 13.40 -15.74
CA TYR A 12 -3.63 13.37 -14.28
C TYR A 12 -4.75 12.46 -13.76
N THR A 13 -5.87 12.34 -14.49
CA THR A 13 -7.00 11.49 -14.06
C THR A 13 -6.68 10.01 -14.14
N LEU A 14 -6.14 9.51 -15.26
CA LEU A 14 -5.87 8.08 -15.45
C LEU A 14 -4.75 7.56 -14.53
N PRO A 15 -3.60 8.26 -14.39
CA PRO A 15 -2.56 7.83 -13.47
C PRO A 15 -2.99 7.95 -12.01
N GLY A 16 -3.76 8.98 -11.66
CA GLY A 16 -4.30 9.17 -10.31
C GLY A 16 -5.23 8.01 -9.90
N LEU A 17 -6.18 7.65 -10.76
CA LEU A 17 -7.10 6.52 -10.50
C LEU A 17 -6.35 5.19 -10.41
N SER A 18 -5.41 4.95 -11.32
CA SER A 18 -4.62 3.72 -11.35
C SER A 18 -3.71 3.59 -10.14
N PHE A 19 -3.12 4.69 -9.68
CA PHE A 19 -2.36 4.76 -8.44
C PHE A 19 -3.24 4.42 -7.22
N LEU A 20 -4.43 5.00 -7.12
CA LEU A 20 -5.36 4.75 -6.00
C LEU A 20 -5.78 3.28 -5.94
N LEU A 21 -6.25 2.72 -7.05
CA LEU A 21 -6.64 1.31 -7.12
C LEU A 21 -5.45 0.37 -6.86
N GLY A 22 -4.30 0.67 -7.43
CA GLY A 22 -3.06 -0.06 -7.20
C GLY A 22 -2.64 -0.08 -5.73
N THR A 23 -2.75 1.07 -5.08
CA THR A 23 -2.45 1.23 -3.65
C THR A 23 -3.41 0.40 -2.80
N MET A 24 -4.72 0.44 -3.07
CA MET A 24 -5.71 -0.37 -2.34
C MET A 24 -5.41 -1.86 -2.44
N ILE A 25 -5.11 -2.35 -3.65
CA ILE A 25 -4.73 -3.74 -3.88
C ILE A 25 -3.43 -4.09 -3.14
N GLY A 26 -2.43 -3.22 -3.21
CA GLY A 26 -1.14 -3.42 -2.54
C GLY A 26 -1.23 -3.43 -1.03
N VAL A 27 -2.03 -2.53 -0.44
CA VAL A 27 -2.33 -2.49 1.00
C VAL A 27 -2.96 -3.80 1.47
N GLN A 28 -3.98 -4.29 0.77
CA GLN A 28 -4.67 -5.52 1.14
C GLN A 28 -3.74 -6.74 1.07
N ARG A 29 -2.99 -6.87 -0.03
CA ARG A 29 -2.05 -7.99 -0.23
C ARG A 29 -0.87 -7.92 0.75
N GLY A 30 -0.25 -6.75 0.91
CA GLY A 30 0.88 -6.52 1.80
C GLY A 30 0.52 -6.75 3.26
N GLY A 31 -0.64 -6.24 3.69
CA GLY A 31 -1.15 -6.44 5.04
C GLY A 31 -1.42 -7.91 5.35
N ARG A 32 -2.06 -8.65 4.42
CA ARG A 32 -2.31 -10.08 4.59
C ARG A 32 -1.02 -10.88 4.70
N THR A 33 -0.06 -10.65 3.82
CA THR A 33 1.24 -11.33 3.84
C THR A 33 2.02 -11.04 5.12
N ALA A 34 2.09 -9.77 5.55
CA ALA A 34 2.75 -9.38 6.79
C ALA A 34 2.08 -9.99 8.02
N SER A 35 0.74 -10.07 8.04
CA SER A 35 0.00 -10.73 9.12
C SER A 35 0.30 -12.21 9.19
N LEU A 36 0.25 -12.93 8.06
CA LEU A 36 0.55 -14.37 8.01
C LEU A 36 2.00 -14.65 8.43
N ARG A 37 2.95 -13.82 7.97
CA ARG A 37 4.35 -13.92 8.39
C ARG A 37 4.51 -13.71 9.89
N PHE A 38 3.87 -12.71 10.47
CA PHE A 38 3.92 -12.48 11.92
C PHE A 38 3.35 -13.66 12.72
N LEU A 39 2.24 -14.25 12.26
CA LEU A 39 1.64 -15.42 12.88
C LEU A 39 2.57 -16.64 12.78
N ALA A 40 3.20 -16.86 11.63
CA ALA A 40 4.17 -17.94 11.46
C ALA A 40 5.40 -17.75 12.38
N GLU A 41 5.96 -16.54 12.43
CA GLU A 41 7.10 -16.20 13.31
C GLU A 41 6.77 -16.35 14.80
N ASN A 42 5.50 -16.23 15.20
CA ASN A 42 5.09 -16.23 16.61
C ASN A 42 4.18 -17.40 16.99
N ALA A 43 4.00 -18.40 16.13
CA ALA A 43 3.15 -19.56 16.42
C ALA A 43 3.55 -20.28 17.72
N HIS A 44 4.85 -20.25 18.03
CA HIS A 44 5.42 -20.87 19.23
C HIS A 44 5.44 -19.96 20.49
N ARG A 45 5.01 -18.69 20.37
CA ARG A 45 4.99 -17.70 21.47
C ARG A 45 3.58 -17.12 21.68
N PRO A 46 2.58 -17.93 22.07
CA PRO A 46 1.26 -17.42 22.39
C PRO A 46 1.31 -16.53 23.64
N PRO A 47 0.55 -15.42 23.70
CA PRO A 47 0.50 -14.56 24.87
C PRO A 47 -0.16 -15.30 26.05
N ARG A 48 0.48 -15.28 27.22
CA ARG A 48 0.00 -15.95 28.45
C ARG A 48 -0.63 -15.00 29.47
N THR A 49 -0.49 -13.69 29.26
CA THR A 49 -1.02 -12.65 30.14
C THR A 49 -1.77 -11.60 29.32
N VAL A 50 -2.73 -10.91 29.94
CA VAL A 50 -3.51 -9.84 29.28
C VAL A 50 -2.60 -8.73 28.74
N ARG A 51 -1.60 -8.32 29.55
CA ARG A 51 -0.59 -7.34 29.13
C ARG A 51 0.24 -7.84 27.94
N GLY A 52 0.62 -9.11 27.94
CA GLY A 52 1.33 -9.75 26.83
C GLY A 52 0.49 -9.78 25.56
N TRP A 53 -0.81 -10.07 25.65
CA TRP A 53 -1.74 -10.04 24.52
C TRP A 53 -1.84 -8.65 23.89
N TYR A 54 -1.92 -7.60 24.71
CA TYR A 54 -1.95 -6.22 24.20
C TYR A 54 -0.68 -5.87 23.42
N PHE A 55 0.51 -6.16 23.97
CA PHE A 55 1.76 -5.89 23.27
C PHE A 55 1.96 -6.75 22.01
N TYR A 56 1.48 -8.00 22.04
CA TYR A 56 1.46 -8.87 20.88
C TYR A 56 0.64 -8.25 19.74
N GLN A 57 -0.58 -7.80 20.03
CA GLN A 57 -1.46 -7.20 19.04
C GLN A 57 -0.95 -5.84 18.54
N LYS A 58 -0.39 -5.02 19.44
CA LYS A 58 0.24 -3.73 19.08
C LYS A 58 1.40 -3.96 18.10
N THR A 59 2.26 -4.93 18.38
CA THR A 59 3.39 -5.29 17.51
C THR A 59 2.91 -5.83 16.16
N LYS A 60 1.89 -6.70 16.17
CA LYS A 60 1.26 -7.22 14.95
C LYS A 60 0.76 -6.07 14.08
N ASN A 61 0.01 -5.14 14.66
CA ASN A 61 -0.57 -4.02 13.92
C ASN A 61 0.50 -3.13 13.28
N TYR A 62 1.60 -2.83 13.97
CA TYR A 62 2.69 -2.05 13.36
C TYR A 62 3.36 -2.77 12.20
N LYS A 63 3.64 -4.07 12.33
CA LYS A 63 4.23 -4.87 11.25
C LYS A 63 3.29 -4.98 10.04
N VAL A 64 2.00 -5.18 10.29
CA VAL A 64 0.97 -5.25 9.25
C VAL A 64 0.81 -3.91 8.54
N LEU A 65 0.72 -2.80 9.28
CA LEU A 65 0.63 -1.46 8.71
C LEU A 65 1.84 -1.14 7.83
N TRP A 66 3.05 -1.43 8.32
CA TRP A 66 4.26 -1.22 7.54
C TRP A 66 4.28 -2.05 6.25
N GLY A 67 3.94 -3.34 6.34
CA GLY A 67 3.85 -4.22 5.17
C GLY A 67 2.81 -3.76 4.15
N ALA A 68 1.65 -3.29 4.64
CA ALA A 68 0.59 -2.75 3.81
C ALA A 68 1.01 -1.46 3.09
N LEU A 69 1.60 -0.49 3.79
CA LEU A 69 2.07 0.76 3.18
C LEU A 69 3.20 0.53 2.17
N LYS A 70 4.14 -0.39 2.48
CA LYS A 70 5.25 -0.72 1.60
C LYS A 70 4.78 -1.32 0.28
N GLU A 71 3.89 -2.32 0.31
CA GLU A 71 3.35 -2.92 -0.91
C GLU A 71 2.36 -2.00 -1.63
N GLY A 72 1.55 -1.24 -0.88
CA GLY A 72 0.66 -0.21 -1.42
C GLY A 72 1.42 0.81 -2.25
N GLY A 73 2.46 1.42 -1.69
CA GLY A 73 3.32 2.36 -2.42
C GLY A 73 4.04 1.71 -3.61
N ARG A 74 4.54 0.48 -3.47
CA ARG A 74 5.21 -0.24 -4.57
C ARG A 74 4.28 -0.48 -5.76
N ILE A 75 3.09 -1.03 -5.52
CA ILE A 75 2.13 -1.36 -6.58
C ILE A 75 1.46 -0.10 -7.13
N GLY A 76 1.03 0.81 -6.26
CA GLY A 76 0.43 2.08 -6.64
C GLY A 76 1.33 2.90 -7.56
N THR A 77 2.59 3.13 -7.16
CA THR A 77 3.55 3.89 -7.99
C THR A 77 3.87 3.17 -9.30
N ARG A 78 4.03 1.85 -9.28
CA ARG A 78 4.26 1.08 -10.52
C ARG A 78 3.11 1.26 -11.51
N LEU A 79 1.87 1.09 -11.07
CA LEU A 79 0.70 1.24 -11.94
C LEU A 79 0.50 2.69 -12.39
N GLY A 80 0.65 3.66 -11.48
CA GLY A 80 0.58 5.08 -11.81
C GLY A 80 1.58 5.46 -12.92
N LEU A 81 2.85 5.07 -12.78
CA LEU A 81 3.89 5.34 -13.79
C LEU A 81 3.61 4.64 -15.13
N MET A 82 3.15 3.38 -15.11
CA MET A 82 2.80 2.65 -16.33
C MET A 82 1.66 3.36 -17.08
N THR A 83 0.61 3.76 -16.37
CA THR A 83 -0.52 4.46 -16.97
C THR A 83 -0.19 5.89 -17.40
N LEU A 84 0.72 6.57 -16.72
CA LEU A 84 1.23 7.87 -17.15
C LEU A 84 2.01 7.75 -18.45
N GLY A 85 2.88 6.75 -18.56
CA GLY A 85 3.61 6.46 -19.79
C GLY A 85 2.65 6.18 -20.96
N TRP A 86 1.63 5.36 -20.73
CA TRP A 86 0.62 5.05 -21.73
C TRP A 86 -0.22 6.28 -22.14
N ALA A 87 -0.72 7.05 -21.17
CA ALA A 87 -1.51 8.25 -21.43
C ALA A 87 -0.71 9.38 -22.13
N GLY A 88 0.62 9.32 -22.08
CA GLY A 88 1.51 10.22 -22.80
C GLY A 88 1.83 9.77 -24.24
N THR A 89 1.65 8.48 -24.55
CA THR A 89 1.82 7.96 -25.92
C THR A 89 0.58 8.13 -26.79
N GLU A 90 -0.61 8.24 -26.18
CA GLU A 90 -1.87 8.58 -26.85
C GLU A 90 -2.10 10.10 -26.94
#